data_AF-A0A0M2VA31-F1
#
_entry.id   AF-A0A0M2VA31-F1
#
_cell.length_a   1.000
_cell.length_b   1.000
_cell.length_c   1.000
_cell.angle_alpha   90.00
_cell.angle_beta   90.00
_cell.angle_gamma   90.00
#
_symmetry.space_group_name_H-M   'P 1'
#
loop_
_entity.id
_entity.type
_entity.pdbx_description
1 polymer ?
#
loop_
_entity_poly.entity_id
_entity_poly.type
_entity_poly.pdbx_seq_one_letter_code
_entity_poly.pdbx_strand_id
1 'polypeptide(L)'
;MAINFNVTSDDLPALSRMSYLNELMAKIGHLAGHRNDKVIYDGKIWCYADLVYVAYEYYVLARNYGLPVHNFVKWLEQEQTILKQHHLTWPA
;
A
#
# COMPACT_ATOMS: atom_id res chain seq x y z
N MET A 1 -20.26 15.72 8.59
CA MET A 1 -20.61 14.28 8.64
C MET A 1 -19.63 13.63 9.58
N ALA A 2 -20.04 13.31 10.80
CA ALA A 2 -19.15 12.73 11.80
C ALA A 2 -19.06 11.22 11.55
N ILE A 3 -17.85 10.71 11.29
CA ILE A 3 -17.60 9.28 11.15
C ILE A 3 -17.56 8.72 12.58
N ASN A 4 -18.60 7.98 12.96
CA ASN A 4 -18.64 7.23 14.22
C ASN A 4 -17.68 6.04 14.10
N PHE A 5 -16.45 6.22 14.58
CA PHE A 5 -15.49 5.16 14.79
C PHE A 5 -15.91 4.36 16.03
N ASN A 6 -16.83 3.42 15.87
CA ASN A 6 -17.11 2.42 16.91
C ASN A 6 -16.00 1.35 16.86
N VAL A 7 -14.77 1.76 17.18
CA VAL A 7 -13.60 0.88 17.23
C VAL A 7 -13.76 -0.01 18.45
N THR A 8 -13.99 -1.29 18.22
CA THR A 8 -14.01 -2.31 19.27
C THR A 8 -12.59 -2.78 19.57
N SER A 9 -12.35 -3.33 20.75
CA SER A 9 -11.04 -3.84 21.18
C SER A 9 -10.46 -4.91 20.21
N ASP A 10 -11.32 -5.59 19.47
CA ASP A 10 -10.98 -6.55 18.41
C ASP A 10 -10.33 -5.90 17.17
N ASP A 11 -10.52 -4.58 16.97
CA ASP A 11 -10.02 -3.85 15.79
C ASP A 11 -8.61 -3.26 16.02
N LEU A 12 -8.11 -3.25 17.26
CA LEU A 12 -6.75 -2.82 17.60
C LEU A 12 -5.64 -3.50 16.78
N PRO A 13 -5.64 -4.83 16.59
CA PRO A 13 -4.65 -5.48 15.72
C PRO A 13 -4.80 -5.05 14.26
N ALA A 14 -6.02 -4.84 13.77
CA ALA A 14 -6.26 -4.39 12.40
C ALA A 14 -5.81 -2.94 12.17
N LEU A 15 -6.02 -2.06 13.13
CA LEU A 15 -5.54 -0.67 13.10
C LEU A 15 -4.01 -0.59 13.20
N SER A 16 -3.40 -1.42 14.05
CA SER A 16 -1.94 -1.52 14.15
C SER A 16 -1.32 -2.07 12.85
N ARG A 17 -1.95 -3.09 12.27
CA ARG A 17 -1.62 -3.63 10.94
C ARG A 17 -1.75 -2.54 9.88
N MET A 18 -2.79 -1.70 9.96
CA MET A 18 -3.00 -0.64 9.01
C MET A 18 -1.97 0.49 9.10
N SER A 19 -1.54 0.87 10.30
CA SER A 19 -0.43 1.81 10.48
C SER A 19 0.87 1.27 9.88
N TYR A 20 1.14 -0.02 10.11
CA TYR A 20 2.28 -0.72 9.50
C TYR A 20 2.21 -0.71 7.97
N LEU A 21 1.04 -1.04 7.40
CA LEU A 21 0.82 -1.05 5.95
C LEU A 21 0.94 0.36 5.35
N ASN A 22 0.49 1.39 6.07
CA ASN A 22 0.59 2.78 5.60
C ASN A 22 2.05 3.26 5.51
N GLU A 23 2.89 2.89 6.48
CA GLU A 23 4.33 3.18 6.42
C GLU A 23 5.01 2.41 5.27
N LEU A 24 4.59 1.16 5.05
CA LEU A 24 5.05 0.38 3.92
C LEU A 24 4.66 1.02 2.59
N MET A 25 3.41 1.48 2.43
CA MET A 25 2.92 2.17 1.22
C MET A 25 3.78 3.37 0.82
N ALA A 26 4.26 4.15 1.81
CA ALA A 26 5.18 5.26 1.53
C ALA A 26 6.51 4.78 0.93
N LYS A 27 7.02 3.62 1.37
CA LYS A 27 8.24 2.98 0.85
C LYS A 27 8.02 2.37 -0.53
N ILE A 28 6.81 1.87 -0.83
CA ILE A 28 6.45 1.42 -2.18
C ILE A 28 6.54 2.56 -3.18
N GLY A 29 6.07 3.75 -2.82
CA GLY A 29 6.18 4.93 -3.70
C GLY A 29 7.63 5.25 -4.10
N HIS A 30 8.58 5.04 -3.19
CA HIS A 30 10.01 5.18 -3.50
C HIS A 30 10.52 4.09 -4.45
N LEU A 31 10.17 2.82 -4.18
CA LEU A 31 10.58 1.68 -5.00
C LEU A 31 9.91 1.62 -6.37
N ALA A 32 8.74 2.23 -6.55
CA ALA A 32 8.09 2.34 -7.86
C ALA A 32 8.99 3.09 -8.85
N GLY A 33 9.69 4.14 -8.43
CA GLY A 33 10.66 4.87 -9.26
C GLY A 33 11.99 4.14 -9.45
N HIS A 34 12.32 3.19 -8.57
CA HIS A 34 13.59 2.47 -8.55
C HIS A 34 13.34 0.96 -8.38
N ARG A 35 12.71 0.32 -9.36
CA ARG A 35 12.20 -1.07 -9.26
C ARG A 35 13.26 -2.14 -8.96
N ASN A 36 14.55 -1.85 -9.21
CA ASN A 36 15.67 -2.75 -8.90
C ASN A 36 16.19 -2.60 -7.46
N ASP A 37 15.76 -1.56 -6.75
CA ASP A 37 16.17 -1.33 -5.38
C ASP A 37 15.43 -2.27 -4.43
N LYS A 38 16.01 -2.45 -3.25
CA LYS A 38 15.45 -3.28 -2.17
C LYS A 38 15.32 -2.42 -0.94
N VAL A 39 14.19 -2.53 -0.25
CA VAL A 39 13.98 -1.84 1.02
C VAL A 39 14.04 -2.85 2.14
N ILE A 40 14.84 -2.55 3.17
CA ILE A 40 14.88 -3.33 4.39
C ILE A 40 13.91 -2.71 5.38
N TYR A 41 12.90 -3.48 5.79
CA TYR A 41 11.94 -3.06 6.80
C TYR A 41 11.48 -4.24 7.64
N ASP A 42 11.41 -4.02 8.96
CA ASP A 42 11.04 -5.03 9.94
C ASP A 42 11.88 -6.33 9.83
N GLY A 43 13.19 -6.16 9.65
CA GLY A 43 14.14 -7.28 9.48
C GLY A 43 13.97 -8.08 8.18
N LYS A 44 13.07 -7.67 7.28
CA LYS A 44 12.83 -8.32 5.99
C LYS A 44 13.31 -7.45 4.83
N ILE A 45 13.78 -8.11 3.78
CA ILE A 45 14.12 -7.47 2.51
C ILE A 45 12.88 -7.53 1.63
N TRP A 46 12.38 -6.38 1.24
CA TRP A 46 11.22 -6.24 0.37
C TRP A 46 11.66 -5.90 -1.04
N CYS A 47 11.17 -6.68 -2.01
CA CYS A 47 11.28 -6.35 -3.43
C CYS A 47 9.98 -5.73 -3.92
N TYR A 48 10.02 -5.10 -5.10
CA TYR A 48 8.85 -4.47 -5.70
C TYR A 48 7.62 -5.41 -5.77
N ALA A 49 7.82 -6.67 -6.12
CA ALA A 49 6.74 -7.67 -6.21
C ALA A 49 6.08 -7.97 -4.85
N ASP A 50 6.85 -8.08 -3.78
CA ASP A 50 6.32 -8.32 -2.42
C ASP A 50 5.44 -7.16 -1.97
N LEU A 51 5.79 -5.95 -2.40
CA LEU A 51 5.11 -4.72 -2.05
C LEU A 51 3.78 -4.53 -2.79
N VAL A 52 3.65 -5.06 -4.02
CA VAL A 52 2.35 -5.09 -4.73
C VAL A 52 1.31 -5.86 -3.90
N TYR A 53 1.70 -6.98 -3.29
CA TYR A 53 0.82 -7.76 -2.43
C TYR A 53 0.39 -6.98 -1.19
N VAL A 54 1.32 -6.25 -0.58
CA VAL A 54 1.07 -5.36 0.56
C VAL A 54 0.12 -4.22 0.19
N ALA A 55 0.26 -3.64 -1.00
CA ALA A 55 -0.63 -2.57 -1.47
C ALA A 55 -2.07 -3.07 -1.62
N TYR A 56 -2.26 -4.30 -2.10
CA TYR A 56 -3.56 -4.95 -2.15
C TYR A 56 -4.13 -5.21 -0.75
N GLU A 57 -3.32 -5.72 0.18
CA GLU A 57 -3.71 -5.93 1.58
C GLU A 57 -4.16 -4.61 2.25
N TYR A 58 -3.42 -3.52 2.03
CA TYR A 58 -3.77 -2.17 2.49
C TYR A 58 -5.13 -1.73 1.94
N TYR A 59 -5.36 -1.91 0.63
CA TYR A 59 -6.62 -1.52 -0.01
C TYR A 59 -7.83 -2.27 0.57
N VAL A 60 -7.72 -3.60 0.75
CA VAL A 60 -8.79 -4.43 1.30
C VAL A 60 -9.13 -4.00 2.73
N LEU A 61 -8.12 -3.83 3.58
CA LEU A 61 -8.32 -3.39 4.97
C LEU A 61 -8.89 -1.98 5.04
N ALA A 62 -8.32 -1.03 4.29
CA ALA A 62 -8.81 0.34 4.29
C ALA A 62 -10.28 0.43 3.87
N ARG A 63 -10.69 -0.35 2.87
CA ARG A 63 -12.09 -0.42 2.42
C ARG A 63 -13.01 -0.98 3.50
N ASN A 64 -12.59 -2.05 4.19
CA ASN A 64 -13.39 -2.68 5.25
C ASN A 64 -13.63 -1.75 6.44
N TYR A 65 -12.67 -0.87 6.73
CA TYR A 65 -12.75 0.08 7.84
C TYR A 65 -13.24 1.48 7.43
N GLY A 66 -13.64 1.69 6.17
CA GLY A 66 -14.06 3.00 5.66
C GLY A 66 -12.95 4.06 5.70
N LEU A 67 -11.70 3.62 5.69
CA LEU A 67 -10.53 4.47 5.83
C LEU A 67 -10.03 4.96 4.46
N PRO A 68 -9.43 6.16 4.43
CA PRO A 68 -8.95 6.74 3.19
C PRO A 68 -7.83 5.93 2.52
N VAL A 69 -7.94 5.75 1.20
CA VAL A 69 -7.00 5.00 0.36
C VAL A 69 -6.08 5.88 -0.49
N HIS A 70 -5.88 7.15 -0.13
CA HIS A 70 -5.14 8.13 -0.96
C HIS A 70 -3.73 7.64 -1.34
N ASN A 71 -3.02 7.00 -0.41
CA ASN A 71 -1.67 6.48 -0.64
C ASN A 71 -1.66 5.32 -1.64
N PHE A 72 -2.70 4.48 -1.62
CA PHE A 72 -2.89 3.43 -2.61
C PHE A 72 -3.21 4.00 -4.00
N VAL A 73 -4.12 4.97 -4.08
CA VAL A 73 -4.46 5.62 -5.36
C VAL A 73 -3.23 6.29 -5.96
N LYS A 74 -2.47 7.05 -5.16
CA LYS A 74 -1.25 7.72 -5.61
C LYS A 74 -0.19 6.72 -6.11
N TRP A 75 0.00 5.61 -5.40
CA TRP A 75 0.88 4.53 -5.87
C TRP A 75 0.38 3.92 -7.19
N LEU A 76 -0.92 3.65 -7.30
CA LEU A 76 -1.53 3.08 -8.50
C LEU A 76 -1.37 4.00 -9.72
N GLU A 77 -1.50 5.31 -9.53
CA GLU A 77 -1.26 6.32 -10.58
C GLU A 77 0.21 6.37 -11.02
N GLN A 78 1.15 6.28 -10.06
CA GLN A 78 2.57 6.20 -10.35
C GLN A 78 2.89 4.94 -11.16
N GLU A 79 2.33 3.80 -10.77
CA GLU A 79 2.49 2.53 -11.47
C GLU A 79 1.97 2.59 -12.91
N GLN A 80 0.76 3.11 -13.10
CA GLN A 80 0.20 3.30 -14.44
C GLN A 80 1.06 4.22 -15.30
N THR A 81 1.66 5.24 -14.70
CA THR A 81 2.57 6.17 -15.39
C THR A 81 3.84 5.46 -15.84
N ILE A 82 4.47 4.67 -14.96
CA ILE A 82 5.68 3.90 -15.28
C ILE A 82 5.38 2.87 -16.37
N LEU A 83 4.28 2.12 -16.25
CA LEU A 83 3.86 1.15 -17.27
C LEU A 83 3.66 1.82 -18.64
N LYS A 84 2.98 2.97 -18.68
CA LYS A 84 2.82 3.76 -19.91
C LYS A 84 4.17 4.21 -20.50
N GLN A 85 5.09 4.70 -19.66
CA GLN A 85 6.43 5.14 -20.10
C GLN A 85 7.25 4.00 -20.72
N HIS A 86 7.09 2.78 -20.21
CA HIS A 86 7.78 1.59 -20.71
C HIS A 86 7.00 0.81 -21.78
N HIS A 87 5.85 1.32 -22.25
CA HIS A 87 4.93 0.61 -23.16
C HIS A 87 4.52 -0.80 -22.67
N LEU A 88 4.41 -0.96 -21.35
CA LEU A 88 4.00 -2.20 -20.70
C LEU A 88 2.51 -2.16 -20.37
N THR A 89 1.81 -3.27 -20.57
CA THR A 89 0.41 -3.45 -20.15
C THR A 89 0.33 -3.88 -18.69
N TRP A 90 -0.75 -3.50 -18.02
CA TRP A 90 -1.06 -4.01 -16.68
C TRP A 90 -1.16 -5.54 -16.73
N PRO A 91 -0.54 -6.29 -15.80
CA PRO A 91 -0.75 -7.73 -15.73
C PRO A 91 -2.23 -8.00 -15.39
N ALA A 92 -2.92 -8.67 -16.31
CA ALA A 92 -4.34 -9.05 -16.19
C ALA A 92 -4.56 -10.15 -15.16
#